data_AF-A0A2V6I337-F1
#
_entry.id   AF-A0A2V6I337-F1
#
_cell.length_a   1.000
_cell.length_b   1.000
_cell.length_c   1.000
_cell.angle_alpha   90.00
_cell.angle_beta   90.00
_cell.angle_gamma   90.00
#
_symmetry.space_group_name_H-M   'P 1'
#
loop_
_entity.id
_entity.type
_entity.pdbx_description
1 polymer ?
#
loop_
_entity_poly.entity_id
_entity_poly.type
_entity_poly.pdbx_seq_one_letter_code
_entity_poly.pdbx_strand_id
1 'polypeptide(L)'
;HLGDKPESYPIEHGFDEMKEFAAYYPGVYNYDNTASWAHPWFPKYNPQYWKEYQEIVNLYEWEGVVGQPAKKVALIDYDYLAEFDVRQADSAVAYIKQHAKDAKPLFMDVNFMKMHNPNNPAAAFKGKSHLGNYSDAMLELDHNIGRVMDAIRAEAPNTIVVLTADNGAWQDGYPDAGTHPFRGDKGSSFEAGWRVPGIMWWPDHIPAGAKYGEMMTHIDCWSTLASMVGITPPPKGEMMDNNGKPIYFDSIDNSAYILGKAEHSARKSWVYIDGESFKALRVDIGGDEKEPWINIAWKYTWTAKDTWLGPEQNLGAIGAIYNLTMDPFEKYDMAMPASMSARLPKTSPGSWTGQDNAWVLSLVYPVLIDFNKSIMKYPSIKRFPGGASTDLMPNLQNPANPVPAMDPAKPPRIGAEGR
;
A
#
# COMPACT_ATOMS: atom_id res chain seq x y z
N HIS A 1 5.81 -0.44 4.53
CA HIS A 1 5.27 0.26 5.72
C HIS A 1 5.01 -0.72 6.87
N LEU A 2 6.05 -1.33 7.46
CA LEU A 2 5.87 -2.34 8.52
C LEU A 2 5.80 -1.75 9.93
N GLY A 3 6.37 -0.55 10.13
CA GLY A 3 6.46 0.13 11.43
C GLY A 3 7.87 0.69 11.63
N ASP A 4 8.07 1.40 12.73
CA ASP A 4 9.34 2.07 13.07
C ASP A 4 9.98 1.54 14.35
N LYS A 5 9.46 0.43 14.87
CA LYS A 5 9.88 -0.19 16.14
C LYS A 5 10.30 -1.64 15.98
N PRO A 6 11.21 -2.14 16.84
CA PRO A 6 11.72 -3.50 16.75
C PRO A 6 10.64 -4.58 16.64
N GLU A 7 9.54 -4.47 17.41
CA GLU A 7 8.43 -5.42 17.38
C GLU A 7 7.67 -5.48 16.04
N SER A 8 7.90 -4.50 15.17
CA SER A 8 7.31 -4.40 13.83
C SER A 8 8.28 -4.81 12.72
N TYR A 9 9.51 -5.18 13.06
CA TYR A 9 10.53 -5.52 12.06
C TYR A 9 10.24 -6.89 11.42
N PRO A 10 10.57 -7.10 10.14
CA PRO A 10 10.37 -8.37 9.42
C PRO A 10 10.77 -9.64 10.20
N ILE A 11 11.88 -9.60 10.94
CA ILE A 11 12.37 -10.76 11.72
C ILE A 11 11.45 -11.17 12.89
N GLU A 12 10.54 -10.29 13.31
CA GLU A 12 9.49 -10.59 14.29
C GLU A 12 8.20 -11.11 13.64
N HIS A 13 8.16 -11.15 12.30
CA HIS A 13 6.99 -11.46 11.49
C HIS A 13 7.25 -12.56 10.45
N GLY A 14 8.18 -13.47 10.74
CA GLY A 14 8.38 -14.70 9.97
C GLY A 14 9.48 -14.65 8.92
N PHE A 15 10.22 -13.55 8.80
CA PHE A 15 11.43 -13.50 7.98
C PHE A 15 12.64 -14.01 8.76
N ASP A 16 13.45 -14.88 8.15
CA ASP A 16 14.67 -15.40 8.78
C ASP A 16 15.75 -14.31 8.92
N GLU A 17 15.85 -13.43 7.91
CA GLU A 17 16.82 -12.35 7.82
C GLU A 17 16.18 -11.05 7.35
N MET A 18 16.72 -9.92 7.81
CA MET A 18 16.33 -8.57 7.40
C MET A 18 17.59 -7.80 7.06
N LYS A 19 17.64 -7.26 5.85
CA LYS A 19 18.77 -6.50 5.32
C LYS A 19 18.29 -5.17 4.74
N GLU A 20 19.10 -4.13 4.89
CA GLU A 20 18.84 -2.76 4.44
C GLU A 20 17.41 -2.27 4.78
N PHE A 21 16.96 -2.52 6.01
CA PHE A 21 15.62 -2.13 6.42
C PHE A 21 15.62 -0.68 6.92
N ALA A 22 14.91 0.19 6.20
CA ALA A 22 14.57 1.51 6.69
C ALA A 22 13.31 1.42 7.56
N ALA A 23 13.48 1.60 8.87
CA ALA A 23 12.36 1.73 9.78
C ALA A 23 11.51 2.94 9.34
N TYR A 24 10.19 2.75 9.23
CA TYR A 24 9.29 3.76 8.65
C TYR A 24 9.38 5.11 9.38
N TYR A 25 9.06 6.21 8.70
CA TYR A 25 9.29 7.61 9.11
C TYR A 25 10.73 8.20 9.03
N PRO A 26 11.67 7.73 8.18
CA PRO A 26 12.83 8.54 7.90
C PRO A 26 12.41 9.72 7.00
N GLY A 27 12.14 10.88 7.62
CA GLY A 27 12.20 12.16 6.91
C GLY A 27 10.91 12.75 6.35
N VAL A 28 9.71 12.43 6.87
CA VAL A 28 8.50 13.21 6.48
C VAL A 28 8.64 14.68 6.92
N TYR A 29 9.51 14.97 7.92
CA TYR A 29 9.74 16.33 8.39
C TYR A 29 11.20 16.82 8.27
N ASN A 30 12.22 15.93 8.33
CA ASN A 30 13.64 16.28 8.09
C ASN A 30 14.56 15.05 8.15
N TYR A 31 15.63 15.02 7.34
CA TYR A 31 16.83 14.22 7.60
C TYR A 31 17.84 15.04 8.40
N ASP A 32 18.72 14.37 9.15
CA ASP A 32 19.71 15.05 10.01
C ASP A 32 20.62 16.01 9.24
N ASN A 33 21.00 15.68 7.99
CA ASN A 33 21.85 16.54 7.15
C ASN A 33 21.06 17.53 6.28
N THR A 34 19.75 17.32 6.07
CA THR A 34 18.86 18.33 5.48
C THR A 34 18.48 19.41 6.50
N ALA A 35 19.06 19.38 7.70
CA ALA A 35 18.95 20.42 8.71
C ALA A 35 19.37 21.82 8.23
N SER A 36 20.03 21.95 7.07
CA SER A 36 20.29 23.23 6.39
C SER A 36 19.10 23.71 5.54
N TRP A 37 18.23 22.80 5.08
CA TRP A 37 16.94 23.08 4.46
C TRP A 37 15.80 23.20 5.48
N ALA A 38 16.04 22.77 6.72
CA ALA A 38 15.14 23.03 7.83
C ALA A 38 14.81 24.52 7.94
N HIS A 39 13.59 24.82 8.37
CA HIS A 39 13.23 26.19 8.73
C HIS A 39 14.28 26.76 9.71
N PRO A 40 14.73 28.03 9.56
CA PRO A 40 15.74 28.62 10.43
C PRO A 40 15.43 28.59 11.94
N TRP A 41 14.15 28.37 12.31
CA TRP A 41 13.68 28.23 13.69
C TRP A 41 13.55 26.79 14.18
N PHE A 42 13.93 25.79 13.36
CA PHE A 42 13.97 24.41 13.81
C PHE A 42 14.98 24.31 14.99
N PRO A 43 14.55 23.89 16.20
CA PRO A 43 15.29 24.16 17.43
C PRO A 43 16.48 23.20 17.67
N LYS A 44 17.24 22.89 16.60
CA LYS A 44 18.46 22.08 16.66
C LYS A 44 19.57 22.67 17.55
N TYR A 45 19.53 23.98 17.79
CA TYR A 45 20.46 24.67 18.68
C TYR A 45 20.18 24.37 20.16
N ASN A 46 19.00 23.83 20.50
CA ASN A 46 18.67 23.39 21.85
C ASN A 46 19.11 21.93 22.02
N PRO A 47 20.15 21.64 22.83
CA PRO A 47 20.70 20.29 22.94
C PRO A 47 19.71 19.27 23.52
N GLN A 48 18.83 19.71 24.43
CA GLN A 48 17.82 18.85 25.02
C GLN A 48 16.78 18.45 23.97
N TYR A 49 16.21 19.43 23.26
CA TYR A 49 15.25 19.18 22.19
C TYR A 49 15.84 18.27 21.11
N TRP A 50 17.08 18.54 20.68
CA TRP A 50 17.70 17.77 19.61
C TRP A 50 17.94 16.31 20.02
N LYS A 51 18.37 16.09 21.27
CA LYS A 51 18.47 14.75 21.84
C LYS A 51 17.12 14.02 21.84
N GLU A 52 16.06 14.66 22.34
CA GLU A 52 14.71 14.08 22.39
C GLU A 52 14.17 13.78 20.99
N TYR A 53 14.39 14.68 20.03
CA TYR A 53 14.01 14.48 18.62
C TYR A 53 14.69 13.24 18.02
N GLN A 54 16.01 13.09 18.22
CA GLN A 54 16.77 11.93 17.72
C GLN A 54 16.48 10.62 18.47
N GLU A 55 15.92 10.68 19.67
CA GLU A 55 15.43 9.50 20.40
C GLU A 55 14.06 9.01 19.88
N ILE A 56 13.24 9.93 19.35
CA ILE A 56 11.92 9.64 18.81
C ILE A 56 11.99 9.22 17.34
N VAL A 57 12.77 9.94 16.52
CA VAL A 57 12.84 9.68 15.07
C VAL A 57 13.79 8.54 14.76
N ASN A 58 13.30 7.53 14.05
CA ASN A 58 14.11 6.39 13.62
C ASN A 58 14.71 6.62 12.22
N LEU A 59 15.81 7.39 12.15
CA LEU A 59 16.54 7.64 10.91
C LEU A 59 17.61 6.57 10.60
N TYR A 60 17.44 5.32 11.03
CA TYR A 60 18.50 4.32 10.88
C TYR A 60 18.13 3.24 9.88
N GLU A 61 19.16 2.75 9.19
CA GLU A 61 19.14 1.45 8.54
C GLU A 61 19.35 0.36 9.59
N TRP A 62 18.57 -0.70 9.48
CA TRP A 62 18.61 -1.84 10.38
C TRP A 62 18.86 -3.14 9.64
N GLU A 63 19.56 -4.03 10.31
CA GLU A 63 19.71 -5.43 9.92
C GLU A 63 19.34 -6.35 11.08
N GLY A 64 18.94 -7.57 10.76
CA GLY A 64 18.55 -8.54 11.77
C GLY A 64 18.53 -9.98 11.26
N VAL A 65 18.62 -10.90 12.21
CA VAL A 65 18.38 -12.33 12.00
C VAL A 65 17.42 -12.76 13.11
N VAL A 66 16.48 -13.63 12.79
CA VAL A 66 15.48 -14.13 13.74
C VAL A 66 16.13 -14.60 15.05
N GLY A 67 15.51 -14.23 16.18
CA GLY A 67 15.98 -14.58 17.53
C GLY A 67 17.16 -13.75 18.04
N GLN A 68 17.63 -12.76 17.29
CA GLN A 68 18.66 -11.80 17.73
C GLN A 68 18.13 -10.37 17.70
N PRO A 69 18.57 -9.49 18.62
CA PRO A 69 18.24 -8.07 18.53
C PRO A 69 18.73 -7.47 17.21
N ALA A 70 17.84 -6.75 16.52
CA ALA A 70 18.20 -5.99 15.33
C ALA A 70 19.29 -4.96 15.63
N LYS A 71 20.16 -4.73 14.66
CA LYS A 71 21.34 -3.86 14.77
C LYS A 71 21.17 -2.64 13.89
N LYS A 72 21.48 -1.46 14.44
CA LYS A 72 21.64 -0.24 13.66
C LYS A 72 22.91 -0.36 12.81
N VAL A 73 22.78 -0.13 11.51
CA VAL A 73 23.90 -0.23 10.56
C VAL A 73 24.42 1.14 10.19
N ALA A 74 23.52 2.05 9.80
CA ALA A 74 23.88 3.37 9.35
C ALA A 74 22.78 4.40 9.69
N LEU A 75 23.18 5.66 9.76
CA LEU A 75 22.23 6.78 9.76
C LEU A 75 21.81 7.04 8.30
N ILE A 76 20.51 7.03 8.06
CA ILE A 76 19.89 7.40 6.79
C ILE A 76 19.76 8.93 6.76
N ASP A 77 20.69 9.56 6.07
CA ASP A 77 20.62 10.97 5.70
C ASP A 77 20.34 11.12 4.19
N TYR A 78 20.18 12.36 3.70
CA TYR A 78 19.83 12.58 2.30
C TYR A 78 20.87 12.03 1.33
N ASP A 79 22.16 12.07 1.66
CA ASP A 79 23.21 11.59 0.77
C ASP A 79 23.30 10.06 0.81
N TYR A 80 23.09 9.47 1.99
CA TYR A 80 23.03 8.02 2.19
C TYR A 80 21.90 7.36 1.39
N LEU A 81 20.76 8.06 1.26
CA LEU A 81 19.61 7.62 0.47
C LEU A 81 19.92 7.42 -1.02
N ALA A 82 20.88 8.17 -1.57
CA ALA A 82 21.17 8.13 -3.00
C ALA A 82 21.44 6.71 -3.50
N GLU A 83 22.23 5.96 -2.73
CA GLU A 83 22.71 4.62 -3.06
C GLU A 83 21.97 3.50 -2.29
N PHE A 84 20.86 3.80 -1.61
CA PHE A 84 20.14 2.83 -0.76
C PHE A 84 19.59 1.65 -1.57
N ASP A 85 18.87 1.93 -2.66
CA ASP A 85 18.33 0.90 -3.55
C ASP A 85 19.44 0.08 -4.23
N VAL A 86 20.60 0.68 -4.49
CA VAL A 86 21.76 -0.04 -5.03
C VAL A 86 22.23 -1.12 -4.05
N ARG A 87 22.31 -0.78 -2.75
CA ARG A 87 22.66 -1.73 -1.69
C ARG A 87 21.58 -2.80 -1.48
N GLN A 88 20.31 -2.43 -1.52
CA GLN A 88 19.21 -3.41 -1.47
C GLN A 88 19.29 -4.41 -2.64
N ALA A 89 19.59 -3.93 -3.84
CA ALA A 89 19.79 -4.80 -5.00
C ALA A 89 21.04 -5.68 -4.85
N ASP A 90 22.14 -5.16 -4.29
CA ASP A 90 23.34 -5.95 -3.98
C ASP A 90 23.02 -7.11 -3.03
N SER A 91 22.32 -6.82 -1.93
CA SER A 91 21.94 -7.82 -0.93
C SER A 91 20.94 -8.83 -1.46
N ALA A 92 19.94 -8.41 -2.25
CA ALA A 92 19.04 -9.32 -2.94
C ALA A 92 19.78 -10.27 -3.89
N VAL A 93 20.69 -9.74 -4.72
CA VAL A 93 21.52 -10.54 -5.63
C VAL A 93 22.43 -11.51 -4.87
N ALA A 94 23.04 -11.07 -3.77
CA ALA A 94 23.88 -11.90 -2.92
C ALA A 94 23.07 -13.05 -2.29
N TYR A 95 21.89 -12.74 -1.74
CA TYR A 95 21.00 -13.72 -1.13
C TYR A 95 20.55 -14.78 -2.16
N ILE A 96 20.15 -14.36 -3.37
CA ILE A 96 19.81 -15.30 -4.46
C ILE A 96 20.98 -16.23 -4.76
N LYS A 97 22.19 -15.68 -4.97
CA LYS A 97 23.38 -16.50 -5.28
C LYS A 97 23.72 -17.49 -4.18
N GLN A 98 23.52 -17.10 -2.93
CA GLN A 98 23.80 -17.93 -1.77
C GLN A 98 22.77 -19.06 -1.60
N HIS A 99 21.48 -18.76 -1.77
CA HIS A 99 20.39 -19.64 -1.36
C HIS A 99 19.63 -20.33 -2.52
N ALA A 100 19.87 -19.96 -3.78
CA ALA A 100 19.15 -20.52 -4.93
C ALA A 100 19.23 -22.06 -5.06
N LYS A 101 20.26 -22.67 -4.46
CA LYS A 101 20.54 -24.11 -4.52
C LYS A 101 20.30 -24.81 -3.18
N ASP A 102 19.75 -24.11 -2.20
CA ASP A 102 19.42 -24.70 -0.91
C ASP A 102 18.21 -25.65 -1.04
N ALA A 103 18.09 -26.57 -0.08
CA ALA A 103 16.98 -27.51 -0.05
C ALA A 103 15.63 -26.82 0.28
N LYS A 104 15.67 -25.69 0.99
CA LYS A 104 14.48 -24.88 1.28
C LYS A 104 14.30 -23.82 0.18
N PRO A 105 13.10 -23.63 -0.36
CA PRO A 105 12.86 -22.56 -1.32
C PRO A 105 13.04 -21.21 -0.63
N LEU A 106 13.54 -20.23 -1.37
CA LEU A 106 13.65 -18.86 -0.91
C LEU A 106 12.30 -18.13 -0.96
N PHE A 107 12.10 -17.21 -0.03
CA PHE A 107 11.07 -16.18 -0.07
C PHE A 107 11.75 -14.84 0.22
N MET A 108 11.52 -13.85 -0.62
CA MET A 108 12.18 -12.55 -0.53
C MET A 108 11.20 -11.44 -0.85
N ASP A 109 11.24 -10.39 -0.04
CA ASP A 109 10.47 -9.16 -0.25
C ASP A 109 11.43 -7.96 -0.34
N VAL A 110 11.64 -7.46 -1.55
CA VAL A 110 12.57 -6.34 -1.82
C VAL A 110 11.77 -5.05 -1.91
N ASN A 111 11.83 -4.26 -0.85
CA ASN A 111 11.12 -2.99 -0.73
C ASN A 111 12.06 -1.83 -1.04
N PHE A 112 12.25 -1.54 -2.33
CA PHE A 112 13.02 -0.37 -2.77
C PHE A 112 12.47 0.93 -2.19
N MET A 113 13.35 1.87 -1.82
CA MET A 113 12.93 3.17 -1.27
C MET A 113 12.35 4.08 -2.36
N LYS A 114 12.90 4.01 -3.57
CA LYS A 114 12.36 4.73 -4.71
C LYS A 114 11.01 4.08 -5.09
N MET A 115 9.92 4.83 -5.22
CA MET A 115 9.81 6.25 -5.58
C MET A 115 9.28 7.16 -4.45
N HIS A 116 9.54 6.83 -3.19
CA HIS A 116 9.11 7.68 -2.08
C HIS A 116 9.94 8.96 -2.01
N ASN A 117 9.28 10.10 -1.85
CA ASN A 117 9.97 11.39 -1.75
C ASN A 117 10.75 11.51 -0.43
N PRO A 118 11.80 12.36 -0.38
CA PRO A 118 12.42 13.01 -1.52
C PRO A 118 13.28 12.03 -2.32
N ASN A 119 13.12 11.99 -3.66
CA ASN A 119 13.99 11.16 -4.47
C ASN A 119 15.38 11.79 -4.56
N ASN A 120 16.39 10.99 -4.23
CA ASN A 120 17.78 11.27 -4.52
C ASN A 120 18.32 10.11 -5.37
N PRO A 121 18.56 10.29 -6.67
CA PRO A 121 19.12 9.25 -7.51
C PRO A 121 20.61 9.02 -7.19
N ALA A 122 21.05 7.76 -7.31
CA ALA A 122 22.45 7.37 -7.28
C ALA A 122 23.26 8.17 -8.30
N ALA A 123 24.57 8.32 -8.04
CA ALA A 123 25.42 9.21 -8.83
C ALA A 123 25.45 8.85 -10.33
N ALA A 124 25.28 7.57 -10.65
CA ALA A 124 25.22 7.07 -12.02
C ALA A 124 23.97 7.52 -12.79
N PHE A 125 22.87 7.82 -12.11
CA PHE A 125 21.57 8.15 -12.71
C PHE A 125 21.24 9.65 -12.66
N LYS A 126 21.93 10.40 -11.80
CA LYS A 126 21.73 11.85 -11.67
C LYS A 126 21.89 12.57 -13.01
N GLY A 127 20.84 13.27 -13.42
CA GLY A 127 20.74 14.04 -14.66
C GLY A 127 20.54 13.21 -15.93
N LYS A 128 20.36 11.89 -15.86
CA LYS A 128 20.28 11.00 -17.04
C LYS A 128 18.96 11.10 -17.79
N SER A 129 17.86 11.32 -17.08
CA SER A 129 16.54 11.47 -17.69
C SER A 129 16.34 12.85 -18.32
N HIS A 130 17.11 13.85 -17.88
CA HIS A 130 16.88 15.28 -18.15
C HIS A 130 15.52 15.82 -17.68
N LEU A 131 14.80 15.08 -16.82
CA LEU A 131 13.45 15.41 -16.36
C LEU A 131 13.36 15.65 -14.84
N GLY A 132 14.46 15.44 -14.10
CA GLY A 132 14.57 15.70 -12.66
C GLY A 132 14.77 14.42 -11.84
N ASN A 133 14.89 14.59 -10.52
CA ASN A 133 15.26 13.51 -9.60
C ASN A 133 14.30 12.32 -9.65
N TYR A 134 12.99 12.55 -9.75
CA TYR A 134 12.01 11.48 -9.86
C TYR A 134 12.28 10.60 -11.08
N SER A 135 12.44 11.19 -12.26
CA SER A 135 12.68 10.42 -13.48
C SER A 135 14.07 9.76 -13.50
N ASP A 136 15.08 10.36 -12.89
CA ASP A 136 16.39 9.73 -12.70
C ASP A 136 16.31 8.53 -11.74
N ALA A 137 15.58 8.66 -10.64
CA ALA A 137 15.32 7.59 -9.68
C ALA A 137 14.48 6.45 -10.28
N MET A 138 13.58 6.75 -11.23
CA MET A 138 12.85 5.73 -11.99
C MET A 138 13.79 4.89 -12.87
N LEU A 139 14.76 5.53 -13.54
CA LEU A 139 15.78 4.80 -14.32
C LEU A 139 16.64 3.92 -13.42
N GLU A 140 16.97 4.39 -12.22
CA GLU A 140 17.70 3.61 -11.23
C GLU A 140 16.90 2.41 -10.72
N LEU A 141 15.62 2.62 -10.38
CA LEU A 141 14.73 1.57 -9.91
C LEU A 141 14.59 0.46 -10.96
N ASP A 142 14.34 0.82 -12.22
CA ASP A 142 14.28 -0.13 -13.34
C ASP A 142 15.59 -0.91 -13.50
N HIS A 143 16.73 -0.21 -13.41
CA HIS A 143 18.04 -0.85 -13.47
C HIS A 143 18.27 -1.84 -12.33
N ASN A 144 17.95 -1.46 -11.08
CA ASN A 144 18.14 -2.30 -9.90
C ASN A 144 17.21 -3.52 -9.92
N ILE A 145 15.96 -3.36 -10.36
CA ILE A 145 15.06 -4.50 -10.65
C ILE A 145 15.70 -5.42 -11.70
N GLY A 146 16.25 -4.86 -12.78
CA GLY A 146 16.96 -5.61 -13.81
C GLY A 146 18.10 -6.47 -13.26
N ARG A 147 18.91 -5.93 -12.35
CA ARG A 147 20.01 -6.66 -11.69
C ARG A 147 19.52 -7.85 -10.88
N VAL A 148 18.43 -7.69 -10.12
CA VAL A 148 17.81 -8.79 -9.36
C VAL A 148 17.23 -9.83 -10.32
N MET A 149 16.53 -9.41 -11.37
CA MET A 149 15.96 -10.31 -12.38
C MET A 149 17.04 -11.11 -13.12
N ASP A 150 18.20 -10.52 -13.40
CA ASP A 150 19.32 -11.23 -14.03
C ASP A 150 19.92 -12.29 -13.11
N ALA A 151 20.02 -12.02 -11.80
CA ALA A 151 20.43 -13.03 -10.81
C ALA A 151 19.40 -14.17 -10.70
N ILE A 152 18.09 -13.86 -10.70
CA ILE A 152 17.02 -14.87 -10.73
C ILE A 152 17.15 -15.75 -11.97
N ARG A 153 17.30 -15.16 -13.16
CA ARG A 153 17.44 -15.92 -14.42
C ARG A 153 18.66 -16.83 -14.42
N ALA A 154 19.77 -16.38 -13.85
CA ALA A 154 21.03 -17.13 -13.83
C ALA A 154 21.03 -18.26 -12.80
N GLU A 155 20.56 -18.00 -11.58
CA GLU A 155 20.75 -18.91 -10.45
C GLU A 155 19.45 -19.57 -9.96
N ALA A 156 18.30 -18.91 -10.09
CA ALA A 156 17.00 -19.35 -9.55
C ALA A 156 15.86 -19.27 -10.60
N PRO A 157 16.00 -19.86 -11.80
CA PRO A 157 15.05 -19.64 -12.90
C PRO A 157 13.62 -20.12 -12.62
N ASN A 158 13.43 -21.04 -11.66
CA ASN A 158 12.12 -21.45 -11.18
C ASN A 158 11.66 -20.59 -9.99
N THR A 159 11.39 -19.31 -10.26
CA THR A 159 10.97 -18.33 -9.26
C THR A 159 9.73 -17.58 -9.75
N ILE A 160 8.75 -17.41 -8.87
CA ILE A 160 7.62 -16.49 -9.12
C ILE A 160 8.07 -15.10 -8.68
N VAL A 161 7.98 -14.12 -9.57
CA VAL A 161 8.27 -12.71 -9.25
C VAL A 161 6.98 -11.92 -9.32
N VAL A 162 6.72 -11.11 -8.30
CA VAL A 162 5.66 -10.10 -8.27
C VAL A 162 6.29 -8.73 -8.14
N LEU A 163 6.00 -7.83 -9.08
CA LEU A 163 6.39 -6.43 -9.02
C LEU A 163 5.13 -5.57 -8.90
N THR A 164 5.11 -4.70 -7.90
CA THR A 164 4.00 -3.78 -7.63
C THR A 164 4.47 -2.53 -6.86
N ALA A 165 3.59 -1.55 -6.72
CA ALA A 165 3.69 -0.48 -5.71
C ALA A 165 2.69 -0.73 -4.57
N ASP A 166 2.88 -0.10 -3.41
CA ASP A 166 2.02 -0.22 -2.23
C ASP A 166 0.77 0.67 -2.30
N ASN A 167 0.86 1.83 -2.93
CA ASN A 167 -0.25 2.76 -3.18
C ASN A 167 -0.06 3.57 -4.48
N GLY A 168 -1.07 4.37 -4.81
CA GLY A 168 -1.03 5.38 -5.85
C GLY A 168 0.13 6.39 -5.75
N ALA A 169 0.41 7.10 -6.83
CA ALA A 169 1.40 8.18 -6.82
C ALA A 169 0.94 9.35 -5.92
N TRP A 170 1.85 10.00 -5.20
CA TRP A 170 1.53 11.19 -4.42
C TRP A 170 1.70 12.45 -5.27
N GLN A 171 0.65 12.87 -5.98
CA GLN A 171 0.75 13.93 -6.99
C GLN A 171 0.96 15.32 -6.37
N ASP A 172 0.53 15.54 -5.11
CA ASP A 172 0.80 16.81 -4.40
C ASP A 172 2.32 17.11 -4.27
N GLY A 173 3.18 16.09 -4.39
CA GLY A 173 4.63 16.20 -4.32
C GLY A 173 5.33 16.58 -5.64
N TYR A 174 4.58 16.87 -6.72
CA TYR A 174 5.16 17.21 -8.03
C TYR A 174 6.14 18.41 -7.95
N PRO A 175 7.30 18.41 -8.65
CA PRO A 175 7.74 17.46 -9.69
C PRO A 175 8.42 16.19 -9.19
N ASP A 176 8.57 16.01 -7.88
CA ASP A 176 9.19 14.81 -7.31
C ASP A 176 8.18 13.66 -7.11
N ALA A 177 7.35 13.46 -8.13
CA ALA A 177 6.23 12.52 -8.11
C ALA A 177 5.91 12.00 -9.52
N GLY A 178 5.27 10.84 -9.59
CA GLY A 178 4.76 10.25 -10.82
C GLY A 178 3.40 10.81 -11.22
N THR A 179 3.01 10.59 -12.48
CA THR A 179 1.70 11.01 -13.02
C THR A 179 0.93 9.81 -13.55
N HIS A 180 -0.40 9.84 -13.46
CA HIS A 180 -1.30 8.82 -14.03
C HIS A 180 -2.60 9.47 -14.54
N PRO A 181 -3.38 8.77 -15.39
CA PRO A 181 -4.63 9.32 -15.93
C PRO A 181 -5.85 9.11 -15.02
N PHE A 182 -5.74 8.25 -14.00
CA PHE A 182 -6.83 7.94 -13.06
C PHE A 182 -7.12 9.13 -12.14
N ARG A 183 -8.36 9.22 -11.66
CA ARG A 183 -8.78 10.24 -10.70
C ARG A 183 -8.28 9.90 -9.30
N GLY A 184 -7.96 10.96 -8.55
CA GLY A 184 -7.43 10.89 -7.19
C GLY A 184 -5.90 10.83 -7.18
N ASP A 185 -5.33 10.57 -6.00
CA ASP A 185 -3.92 10.21 -5.83
C ASP A 185 -3.73 9.39 -4.53
N LYS A 186 -2.48 9.22 -4.05
CA LYS A 186 -2.19 8.59 -2.75
C LYS A 186 -3.13 9.08 -1.64
N GLY A 187 -3.74 8.17 -0.89
CA GLY A 187 -4.65 8.53 0.22
C GLY A 187 -6.05 8.96 -0.22
N SER A 188 -6.36 8.94 -1.51
CA SER A 188 -7.73 8.97 -2.02
C SER A 188 -8.37 7.58 -2.08
N SER A 189 -9.70 7.51 -2.12
CA SER A 189 -10.45 6.27 -2.39
C SER A 189 -10.78 6.08 -3.88
N PHE A 190 -10.34 7.00 -4.74
CA PHE A 190 -10.47 6.90 -6.19
C PHE A 190 -9.42 5.95 -6.79
N GLU A 191 -9.59 5.57 -8.06
CA GLU A 191 -8.77 4.55 -8.72
C GLU A 191 -7.27 4.85 -8.60
N ALA A 192 -6.86 6.11 -8.72
CA ALA A 192 -5.46 6.49 -8.62
C ALA A 192 -4.80 6.14 -7.29
N GLY A 193 -5.53 6.17 -6.17
CA GLY A 193 -4.97 5.91 -4.84
C GLY A 193 -4.67 4.43 -4.59
N TRP A 194 -5.34 3.54 -5.32
CA TRP A 194 -5.36 2.09 -5.07
C TRP A 194 -4.89 1.25 -6.24
N ARG A 195 -5.12 1.71 -7.47
CA ARG A 195 -4.71 1.03 -8.69
C ARG A 195 -3.23 1.30 -8.93
N VAL A 196 -2.46 0.24 -8.80
CA VAL A 196 -1.00 0.25 -8.96
C VAL A 196 -0.58 -0.64 -10.12
N PRO A 197 0.66 -0.48 -10.65
CA PRO A 197 1.25 -1.48 -11.54
C PRO A 197 1.26 -2.85 -10.83
N GLY A 198 0.95 -3.90 -11.57
CA GLY A 198 1.04 -5.29 -11.09
C GLY A 198 1.57 -6.17 -12.21
N ILE A 199 2.77 -6.70 -12.03
CA ILE A 199 3.42 -7.61 -12.97
C ILE A 199 3.74 -8.89 -12.22
N MET A 200 3.30 -10.03 -12.76
CA MET A 200 3.69 -11.34 -12.26
C MET A 200 4.44 -12.09 -13.36
N TRP A 201 5.57 -12.70 -13.00
CA TRP A 201 6.46 -13.39 -13.91
C TRP A 201 6.80 -14.77 -13.36
N TRP A 202 6.53 -15.80 -14.17
CA TRP A 202 6.92 -17.18 -13.90
C TRP A 202 6.94 -17.97 -15.22
N PRO A 203 8.11 -18.09 -15.87
CA PRO A 203 8.24 -18.76 -17.16
C PRO A 203 7.70 -20.19 -17.12
N ASP A 204 7.20 -20.66 -18.26
CA ASP A 204 6.59 -21.98 -18.46
C ASP A 204 5.32 -22.26 -17.62
N HIS A 205 4.87 -21.29 -16.82
CA HIS A 205 3.67 -21.41 -15.98
C HIS A 205 2.64 -20.32 -16.29
N ILE A 206 3.07 -19.04 -16.27
CA ILE A 206 2.21 -17.91 -16.64
C ILE A 206 2.33 -17.67 -18.14
N PRO A 207 1.22 -17.59 -18.91
CA PRO A 207 1.27 -17.30 -20.33
C PRO A 207 1.97 -15.98 -20.62
N ALA A 208 3.04 -16.01 -21.43
CA ALA A 208 3.84 -14.83 -21.73
C ALA A 208 2.99 -13.75 -22.43
N GLY A 209 3.08 -12.51 -21.94
CA GLY A 209 2.32 -11.39 -22.48
C GLY A 209 0.83 -11.38 -22.13
N ALA A 210 0.37 -12.24 -21.23
CA ALA A 210 -0.99 -12.21 -20.71
C ALA A 210 -1.32 -10.82 -20.12
N LYS A 211 -2.56 -10.39 -20.34
CA LYS A 211 -3.09 -9.14 -19.81
C LYS A 211 -4.38 -9.44 -19.06
N TYR A 212 -4.37 -9.12 -17.77
CA TYR A 212 -5.50 -9.32 -16.89
C TYR A 212 -6.15 -7.97 -16.57
N GLY A 213 -7.46 -7.88 -16.78
CA GLY A 213 -8.25 -6.66 -16.58
C GLY A 213 -9.19 -6.72 -15.37
N GLU A 214 -9.39 -7.90 -14.80
CA GLU A 214 -10.27 -8.10 -13.65
C GLU A 214 -9.56 -7.87 -12.33
N MET A 215 -10.35 -7.68 -11.28
CA MET A 215 -9.86 -7.29 -9.97
C MET A 215 -8.89 -8.32 -9.36
N MET A 216 -7.76 -7.83 -8.87
CA MET A 216 -6.83 -8.54 -7.99
C MET A 216 -6.31 -7.54 -6.96
N THR A 217 -5.88 -8.01 -5.79
CA THR A 217 -5.41 -7.14 -4.71
C THR A 217 -4.11 -7.66 -4.11
N HIS A 218 -3.34 -6.81 -3.42
CA HIS A 218 -2.10 -7.25 -2.78
C HIS A 218 -2.33 -8.36 -1.77
N ILE A 219 -3.43 -8.30 -1.01
CA ILE A 219 -3.72 -9.32 -0.01
C ILE A 219 -4.01 -10.68 -0.66
N ASP A 220 -4.45 -10.73 -1.93
CA ASP A 220 -4.65 -11.97 -2.69
C ASP A 220 -3.34 -12.70 -2.99
N CYS A 221 -2.20 -11.99 -2.96
CA CYS A 221 -0.90 -12.62 -3.18
C CYS A 221 -0.65 -13.76 -2.20
N TRP A 222 -1.14 -13.67 -0.97
CA TRP A 222 -1.00 -14.75 0.01
C TRP A 222 -1.62 -16.07 -0.49
N SER A 223 -2.95 -16.09 -0.70
CA SER A 223 -3.63 -17.31 -1.12
C SER A 223 -3.20 -17.78 -2.50
N THR A 224 -2.98 -16.83 -3.41
CA THR A 224 -2.59 -17.10 -4.79
C THR A 224 -1.21 -17.75 -4.87
N LEU A 225 -0.20 -17.16 -4.22
CA LEU A 225 1.16 -17.70 -4.25
C LEU A 225 1.23 -19.05 -3.53
N ALA A 226 0.53 -19.21 -2.39
CA ALA A 226 0.43 -20.48 -1.70
C ALA A 226 -0.07 -21.59 -2.64
N SER A 227 -1.21 -21.37 -3.32
CA SER A 227 -1.74 -22.33 -4.30
C SER A 227 -0.76 -22.61 -5.44
N MET A 228 -0.09 -21.58 -5.97
CA MET A 228 0.87 -21.73 -7.07
C MET A 228 2.10 -22.57 -6.68
N VAL A 229 2.52 -22.54 -5.42
CA VAL A 229 3.62 -23.39 -4.90
C VAL A 229 3.14 -24.72 -4.31
N GLY A 230 1.87 -25.07 -4.47
CA GLY A 230 1.30 -26.34 -4.04
C GLY A 230 0.90 -26.41 -2.56
N ILE A 231 0.76 -25.27 -1.88
CA ILE A 231 0.24 -25.15 -0.52
C ILE A 231 -1.25 -24.82 -0.59
N THR A 232 -2.08 -25.52 0.16
CA THR A 232 -3.51 -25.19 0.27
C THR A 232 -3.68 -23.93 1.13
N PRO A 233 -4.16 -22.80 0.58
CA PRO A 233 -4.41 -21.61 1.38
C PRO A 233 -5.69 -21.78 2.23
N PRO A 234 -5.79 -21.07 3.37
CA PRO A 234 -7.04 -21.01 4.10
C PRO A 234 -8.12 -20.31 3.24
N PRO A 235 -9.40 -20.72 3.35
CA PRO A 235 -10.47 -20.04 2.65
C PRO A 235 -10.66 -18.63 3.21
N LYS A 236 -11.18 -17.72 2.38
CA LYS A 236 -11.66 -16.41 2.85
C LYS A 236 -12.67 -16.62 3.97
N GLY A 237 -12.48 -15.96 5.11
CA GLY A 237 -13.41 -16.00 6.23
C GLY A 237 -12.71 -16.19 7.58
N GLU A 238 -13.43 -16.78 8.51
CA GLU A 238 -12.96 -16.95 9.89
C GLU A 238 -11.86 -18.03 9.98
N MET A 239 -10.74 -17.70 10.62
CA MET A 239 -9.68 -18.67 10.92
C MET A 239 -8.93 -18.29 12.20
N MET A 240 -7.96 -19.12 12.58
CA MET A 240 -7.00 -18.82 13.64
C MET A 240 -5.67 -18.41 13.01
N ASP A 241 -5.05 -17.36 13.54
CA ASP A 241 -3.67 -17.02 13.19
C ASP A 241 -2.67 -18.03 13.80
N ASN A 242 -1.37 -17.83 13.52
CA ASN A 242 -0.31 -18.71 14.00
C ASN A 242 -0.18 -18.76 15.54
N ASN A 243 -0.77 -17.79 16.25
CA ASN A 243 -0.78 -17.72 17.71
C ASN A 243 -2.10 -18.23 18.32
N GLY A 244 -3.01 -18.77 17.48
CA GLY A 244 -4.32 -19.25 17.91
C GLY A 244 -5.34 -18.14 18.18
N LYS A 245 -5.08 -16.91 17.74
CA LYS A 245 -6.03 -15.80 17.85
C LYS A 245 -7.03 -15.86 16.70
N PRO A 246 -8.34 -15.68 16.96
CA PRO A 246 -9.34 -15.64 15.91
C PRO A 246 -9.16 -14.38 15.05
N ILE A 247 -9.08 -14.58 13.74
CA ILE A 247 -8.96 -13.53 12.72
C ILE A 247 -9.99 -13.72 11.60
N TYR A 248 -10.18 -12.70 10.79
CA TYR A 248 -10.86 -12.79 9.51
C TYR A 248 -9.82 -12.67 8.39
N PHE A 249 -9.80 -13.63 7.47
CA PHE A 249 -8.83 -13.72 6.39
C PHE A 249 -9.50 -13.33 5.07
N ASP A 250 -9.02 -12.24 4.45
CA ASP A 250 -9.67 -11.63 3.29
C ASP A 250 -9.06 -12.02 1.93
N SER A 251 -7.95 -12.75 1.92
CA SER A 251 -7.22 -13.15 0.71
C SER A 251 -8.04 -14.14 -0.12
N ILE A 252 -8.06 -13.93 -1.45
CA ILE A 252 -8.73 -14.81 -2.42
C ILE A 252 -7.68 -15.40 -3.36
N ASP A 253 -7.76 -16.71 -3.59
CA ASP A 253 -6.90 -17.41 -4.55
C ASP A 253 -7.28 -17.07 -6.00
N ASN A 254 -6.38 -16.40 -6.72
CA ASN A 254 -6.51 -16.07 -8.13
C ASN A 254 -5.56 -16.88 -9.04
N SER A 255 -4.96 -17.96 -8.53
CA SER A 255 -3.99 -18.77 -9.27
C SER A 255 -4.56 -19.34 -10.58
N ALA A 256 -5.82 -19.78 -10.60
CA ALA A 256 -6.45 -20.28 -11.82
C ALA A 256 -6.56 -19.20 -12.91
N TYR A 257 -6.86 -17.96 -12.53
CA TYR A 257 -6.95 -16.82 -13.45
C TYR A 257 -5.56 -16.47 -14.02
N ILE A 258 -4.56 -16.36 -13.14
CA ILE A 258 -3.17 -16.03 -13.48
C ILE A 258 -2.50 -17.11 -14.35
N LEU A 259 -2.84 -18.38 -14.13
CA LEU A 259 -2.31 -19.50 -14.93
C LEU A 259 -3.10 -19.73 -16.22
N GLY A 260 -4.09 -18.88 -16.54
CA GLY A 260 -4.93 -19.01 -17.74
C GLY A 260 -5.87 -20.21 -17.72
N LYS A 261 -6.15 -20.77 -16.54
CA LYS A 261 -7.07 -21.90 -16.33
C LYS A 261 -8.50 -21.45 -16.04
N ALA A 262 -8.68 -20.19 -15.65
CA ALA A 262 -9.98 -19.55 -15.49
C ALA A 262 -10.03 -18.27 -16.35
N GLU A 263 -11.18 -18.00 -16.94
CA GLU A 263 -11.41 -16.79 -17.75
C GLU A 263 -11.53 -15.53 -16.88
N HIS A 264 -12.00 -15.69 -15.65
CA HIS A 264 -12.33 -14.60 -14.75
C HIS A 264 -11.58 -14.68 -13.42
N SER A 265 -11.34 -13.51 -12.82
CA SER A 265 -10.85 -13.39 -11.45
C SER A 265 -11.86 -13.98 -10.46
N ALA A 266 -11.34 -14.65 -9.43
CA ALA A 266 -12.13 -15.13 -8.31
C ALA A 266 -12.56 -13.98 -7.37
N ARG A 267 -11.86 -12.84 -7.39
CA ARG A 267 -12.23 -11.67 -6.59
C ARG A 267 -13.29 -10.84 -7.31
N LYS A 268 -14.46 -10.72 -6.68
CA LYS A 268 -15.61 -9.96 -7.20
C LYS A 268 -15.95 -8.72 -6.39
N SER A 269 -15.26 -8.45 -5.27
CA SER A 269 -15.52 -7.24 -4.49
C SER A 269 -14.29 -6.75 -3.71
N TRP A 270 -14.31 -5.45 -3.39
CA TRP A 270 -13.28 -4.77 -2.62
C TRP A 270 -13.82 -3.65 -1.74
N VAL A 271 -13.13 -3.40 -0.64
CA VAL A 271 -13.41 -2.33 0.32
C VAL A 271 -12.29 -1.31 0.31
N TYR A 272 -12.63 -0.03 0.16
CA TYR A 272 -11.69 1.08 0.20
C TYR A 272 -11.76 1.79 1.55
N ILE A 273 -10.63 1.88 2.25
CA ILE A 273 -10.48 2.48 3.58
C ILE A 273 -9.31 3.46 3.62
N ASP A 274 -9.46 4.59 4.31
CA ASP A 274 -8.35 5.51 4.62
C ASP A 274 -8.21 5.59 6.14
N GLY A 275 -7.15 4.97 6.67
CA GLY A 275 -7.02 4.73 8.10
C GLY A 275 -8.22 3.95 8.65
N GLU A 276 -9.00 4.58 9.52
CA GLU A 276 -10.22 4.02 10.11
C GLU A 276 -11.51 4.40 9.37
N SER A 277 -11.39 5.23 8.34
CA SER A 277 -12.55 5.74 7.64
C SER A 277 -12.90 4.84 6.47
N PHE A 278 -14.11 4.28 6.50
CA PHE A 278 -14.69 3.58 5.37
C PHE A 278 -15.06 4.58 4.26
N LYS A 279 -14.62 4.32 3.02
CA LYS A 279 -14.74 5.29 1.92
C LYS A 279 -15.63 4.81 0.78
N ALA A 280 -15.40 3.61 0.28
CA ALA A 280 -16.04 3.09 -0.93
C ALA A 280 -16.08 1.56 -0.96
N LEU A 281 -16.89 1.01 -1.86
CA LEU A 281 -16.94 -0.39 -2.23
C LEU A 281 -16.85 -0.55 -3.74
N ARG A 282 -16.19 -1.61 -4.20
CA ARG A 282 -16.25 -2.08 -5.60
C ARG A 282 -16.90 -3.46 -5.63
N VAL A 283 -17.76 -3.68 -6.62
CA VAL A 283 -18.38 -4.96 -6.93
C VAL A 283 -18.34 -5.18 -8.43
N ASP A 284 -17.80 -6.32 -8.84
CA ASP A 284 -17.69 -6.71 -10.24
C ASP A 284 -18.75 -7.79 -10.54
N ILE A 285 -19.47 -7.63 -11.64
CA ILE A 285 -20.42 -8.62 -12.16
C ILE A 285 -19.81 -9.35 -13.36
N GLY A 286 -19.96 -10.67 -13.39
CA GLY A 286 -19.52 -11.51 -14.51
C GLY A 286 -19.47 -12.98 -14.13
N GLY A 287 -19.10 -13.83 -15.10
CA GLY A 287 -19.05 -15.29 -14.93
C GLY A 287 -20.41 -15.99 -15.05
N ASP A 288 -21.41 -15.35 -15.65
CA ASP A 288 -22.65 -16.03 -16.05
C ASP A 288 -22.39 -16.85 -17.32
N GLU A 289 -22.55 -18.17 -17.25
CA GLU A 289 -22.37 -19.06 -18.41
C GLU A 289 -23.33 -18.75 -19.57
N LYS A 290 -24.49 -18.15 -19.29
CA LYS A 290 -25.46 -17.75 -20.32
C LYS A 290 -25.09 -16.43 -20.98
N GLU A 291 -24.41 -15.56 -20.26
CA GLU A 291 -24.01 -14.23 -20.71
C GLU A 291 -22.51 -13.99 -20.42
N PRO A 292 -21.61 -14.82 -20.99
CA PRO A 292 -20.18 -14.82 -20.62
C PRO A 292 -19.45 -13.52 -21.01
N TRP A 293 -20.06 -12.71 -21.86
CA TRP A 293 -19.56 -11.39 -22.24
C TRP A 293 -19.73 -10.34 -21.13
N ILE A 294 -20.57 -10.60 -20.12
CA ILE A 294 -20.78 -9.65 -19.01
C ILE A 294 -19.57 -9.68 -18.10
N ASN A 295 -18.85 -8.55 -18.07
CA ASN A 295 -17.75 -8.30 -17.14
C ASN A 295 -17.70 -6.80 -16.84
N ILE A 296 -18.42 -6.39 -15.79
CA ILE A 296 -18.65 -4.98 -15.48
C ILE A 296 -18.27 -4.68 -14.04
N ALA A 297 -17.38 -3.71 -13.86
CA ALA A 297 -16.93 -3.25 -12.55
C ALA A 297 -17.73 -2.01 -12.12
N TRP A 298 -18.39 -2.10 -10.97
CA TRP A 298 -19.11 -0.99 -10.35
C TRP A 298 -18.43 -0.57 -9.05
N LYS A 299 -18.38 0.75 -8.81
CA LYS A 299 -17.86 1.33 -7.59
C LYS A 299 -18.88 2.28 -7.00
N TYR A 300 -19.04 2.21 -5.68
CA TYR A 300 -19.89 3.10 -4.90
C TYR A 300 -19.06 3.78 -3.83
N THR A 301 -19.10 5.11 -3.77
CA THR A 301 -18.35 5.92 -2.80
C THR A 301 -19.28 6.71 -1.91
N TRP A 302 -18.97 6.80 -0.62
CA TRP A 302 -19.65 7.66 0.35
C TRP A 302 -18.89 8.96 0.65
N THR A 303 -17.66 9.05 0.16
CA THR A 303 -16.76 10.18 0.39
C THR A 303 -16.04 10.53 -0.91
N ALA A 304 -15.84 11.83 -1.16
CA ALA A 304 -15.01 12.31 -2.25
C ALA A 304 -13.82 13.07 -1.66
N LYS A 305 -12.63 12.54 -1.85
CA LYS A 305 -11.36 13.11 -1.43
C LYS A 305 -10.35 12.81 -2.53
N ASP A 306 -9.98 13.81 -3.31
CA ASP A 306 -9.16 13.63 -4.51
C ASP A 306 -7.65 13.62 -4.20
N THR A 307 -7.21 14.19 -3.07
CA THR A 307 -5.78 14.18 -2.68
C THR A 307 -5.53 13.78 -1.23
N TRP A 308 -4.32 13.31 -0.91
CA TRP A 308 -3.97 12.81 0.43
C TRP A 308 -4.33 13.76 1.58
N LEU A 309 -3.89 15.01 1.47
CA LEU A 309 -4.10 16.05 2.50
C LEU A 309 -5.18 17.06 2.09
N GLY A 310 -5.93 16.75 1.02
CA GLY A 310 -7.00 17.57 0.51
C GLY A 310 -8.28 17.50 1.34
N PRO A 311 -9.26 18.36 1.02
CA PRO A 311 -10.57 18.33 1.67
C PRO A 311 -11.30 17.03 1.33
N GLU A 312 -12.03 16.50 2.31
CA GLU A 312 -12.95 15.39 2.14
C GLU A 312 -14.40 15.87 2.18
N GLN A 313 -15.16 15.50 1.16
CA GLN A 313 -16.60 15.72 1.09
C GLN A 313 -17.35 14.44 1.48
N ASN A 314 -18.22 14.53 2.48
CA ASN A 314 -19.19 13.49 2.79
C ASN A 314 -20.37 13.57 1.80
N LEU A 315 -20.69 12.45 1.14
CA LEU A 315 -21.74 12.37 0.13
C LEU A 315 -23.13 12.05 0.72
N GLY A 316 -23.19 11.71 2.01
CA GLY A 316 -24.42 11.43 2.74
C GLY A 316 -24.97 10.03 2.49
N ALA A 317 -26.30 9.91 2.53
CA ALA A 317 -26.98 8.61 2.45
C ALA A 317 -26.91 7.98 1.04
N ILE A 318 -26.89 8.83 0.00
CA ILE A 318 -26.74 8.42 -1.40
C ILE A 318 -25.40 8.95 -1.88
N GLY A 319 -24.48 8.02 -2.07
CA GLY A 319 -23.14 8.25 -2.55
C GLY A 319 -23.06 8.35 -4.07
N ALA A 320 -21.84 8.43 -4.59
CA ALA A 320 -21.57 8.45 -6.02
C ALA A 320 -21.37 7.04 -6.56
N ILE A 321 -21.83 6.78 -7.79
CA ILE A 321 -21.67 5.50 -8.48
C ILE A 321 -20.81 5.69 -9.72
N TYR A 322 -19.82 4.82 -9.93
CA TYR A 322 -18.98 4.81 -11.11
C TYR A 322 -18.99 3.41 -11.74
N ASN A 323 -19.13 3.35 -13.06
CA ASN A 323 -18.88 2.14 -13.84
C ASN A 323 -17.42 2.17 -14.31
N LEU A 324 -16.54 1.41 -13.66
CA LEU A 324 -15.11 1.43 -13.95
C LEU A 324 -14.75 0.77 -15.29
N THR A 325 -15.65 -0.06 -15.85
CA THR A 325 -15.48 -0.64 -17.18
C THR A 325 -15.72 0.41 -18.28
N MET A 326 -16.73 1.26 -18.11
CA MET A 326 -17.07 2.33 -19.06
C MET A 326 -16.30 3.63 -18.82
N ASP A 327 -16.05 3.95 -17.56
CA ASP A 327 -15.41 5.17 -17.09
C ASP A 327 -14.37 4.82 -16.00
N PRO A 328 -13.22 4.25 -16.39
CA PRO A 328 -12.13 3.93 -15.45
C PRO A 328 -11.50 5.16 -14.81
N PHE A 329 -11.86 6.37 -15.24
CA PHE A 329 -11.33 7.63 -14.74
C PHE A 329 -12.28 8.32 -13.76
N GLU A 330 -13.44 7.72 -13.45
CA GLU A 330 -14.39 8.23 -12.46
C GLU A 330 -14.79 9.70 -12.72
N LYS A 331 -15.00 10.02 -14.01
CA LYS A 331 -15.34 11.34 -14.52
C LYS A 331 -16.83 11.63 -14.43
N TYR A 332 -17.68 10.60 -14.41
CA TYR A 332 -19.12 10.73 -14.44
C TYR A 332 -19.75 9.94 -13.29
N ASP A 333 -20.31 10.66 -12.32
CA ASP A 333 -21.20 10.07 -11.32
C ASP A 333 -22.48 9.59 -12.01
N MET A 334 -22.73 8.28 -11.92
CA MET A 334 -23.79 7.54 -12.59
C MET A 334 -24.97 7.20 -11.66
N ALA A 335 -24.97 7.67 -10.40
CA ALA A 335 -25.97 7.24 -9.43
C ALA A 335 -27.41 7.54 -9.88
N MET A 336 -27.70 8.82 -10.15
CA MET A 336 -29.04 9.27 -10.58
C MET A 336 -28.96 10.56 -11.43
N PRO A 337 -29.37 10.51 -12.72
CA PRO A 337 -29.30 11.65 -13.64
C PRO A 337 -30.12 12.89 -13.22
N ALA A 338 -31.11 12.76 -12.34
CA ALA A 338 -32.11 13.80 -12.06
C ALA A 338 -32.25 14.20 -10.58
N SER A 339 -31.64 13.52 -9.61
CA SER A 339 -31.93 13.73 -8.18
C SER A 339 -30.82 14.39 -7.35
N MET A 340 -29.56 14.44 -7.84
CA MET A 340 -28.41 14.88 -7.02
C MET A 340 -27.92 16.32 -7.27
N SER A 341 -28.63 17.14 -8.06
CA SER A 341 -28.07 18.40 -8.59
C SER A 341 -28.31 19.70 -7.80
N ALA A 342 -28.82 19.71 -6.55
CA ALA A 342 -29.24 20.98 -5.93
C ALA A 342 -28.44 21.49 -4.72
N ARG A 343 -27.62 20.70 -4.01
CA ARG A 343 -27.09 21.14 -2.68
C ARG A 343 -25.64 20.84 -2.36
N LEU A 344 -24.89 20.14 -3.21
CA LEU A 344 -23.49 19.76 -2.93
C LEU A 344 -22.55 20.18 -4.06
N PRO A 345 -21.27 20.48 -3.78
CA PRO A 345 -20.22 20.51 -4.80
C PRO A 345 -20.28 19.22 -5.63
N LYS A 346 -20.04 19.34 -6.94
CA LYS A 346 -20.09 18.19 -7.85
C LYS A 346 -19.11 17.12 -7.39
N THR A 347 -19.59 15.89 -7.27
CA THR A 347 -18.80 14.70 -6.90
C THR A 347 -17.89 14.23 -8.03
N SER A 348 -18.12 14.68 -9.26
CA SER A 348 -17.35 14.35 -10.45
C SER A 348 -17.29 15.54 -11.42
N PRO A 349 -16.29 15.60 -12.33
CA PRO A 349 -16.21 16.67 -13.32
C PRO A 349 -17.43 16.74 -14.24
N GLY A 350 -17.97 15.59 -14.63
CA GLY A 350 -19.13 15.44 -15.51
C GLY A 350 -20.43 15.09 -14.77
N SER A 351 -21.49 14.84 -15.53
CA SER A 351 -22.74 14.30 -14.97
C SER A 351 -23.30 13.27 -15.95
N TRP A 352 -23.71 12.12 -15.45
CA TRP A 352 -24.32 11.07 -16.26
C TRP A 352 -25.76 11.47 -16.64
N THR A 353 -26.08 11.40 -17.93
CA THR A 353 -27.41 11.72 -18.46
C THR A 353 -28.16 10.48 -18.98
N GLY A 354 -27.65 9.28 -18.68
CA GLY A 354 -28.23 8.02 -19.15
C GLY A 354 -29.28 7.45 -18.20
N GLN A 355 -29.33 6.13 -18.10
CA GLN A 355 -30.29 5.39 -17.26
C GLN A 355 -29.97 5.54 -15.76
N ASP A 356 -30.97 5.25 -14.92
CA ASP A 356 -30.79 5.13 -13.47
C ASP A 356 -29.94 3.90 -13.12
N ASN A 357 -28.94 4.06 -12.26
CA ASN A 357 -28.06 2.98 -11.82
C ASN A 357 -28.15 2.73 -10.31
N ALA A 358 -29.21 3.19 -9.64
CA ALA A 358 -29.37 2.99 -8.20
C ALA A 358 -29.48 1.50 -7.84
N TRP A 359 -29.87 0.64 -8.79
CA TRP A 359 -29.87 -0.80 -8.64
C TRP A 359 -28.49 -1.38 -8.27
N VAL A 360 -27.38 -0.69 -8.58
CA VAL A 360 -26.02 -1.09 -8.16
C VAL A 360 -25.91 -1.22 -6.64
N LEU A 361 -26.70 -0.46 -5.87
CA LEU A 361 -26.77 -0.62 -4.42
C LEU A 361 -27.13 -2.04 -4.00
N SER A 362 -27.97 -2.74 -4.76
CA SER A 362 -28.34 -4.13 -4.45
C SER A 362 -27.15 -5.10 -4.54
N LEU A 363 -26.12 -4.77 -5.35
CA LEU A 363 -24.86 -5.52 -5.43
C LEU A 363 -23.90 -5.14 -4.28
N VAL A 364 -23.92 -3.88 -3.88
CA VAL A 364 -23.03 -3.31 -2.86
C VAL A 364 -23.46 -3.71 -1.44
N TYR A 365 -24.76 -3.76 -1.15
CA TYR A 365 -25.28 -4.02 0.20
C TYR A 365 -24.81 -5.34 0.82
N PRO A 366 -24.80 -6.49 0.11
CA PRO A 366 -24.28 -7.74 0.68
C PRO A 366 -22.84 -7.60 1.16
N VAL A 367 -21.97 -6.98 0.35
CA VAL A 367 -20.55 -6.77 0.69
C VAL A 367 -20.41 -5.87 1.91
N LEU A 368 -21.19 -4.79 1.97
CA LEU A 368 -21.22 -3.88 3.11
C LEU A 368 -21.65 -4.59 4.40
N ILE A 369 -22.70 -5.40 4.32
CA ILE A 369 -23.23 -6.15 5.47
C ILE A 369 -22.20 -7.16 5.96
N ASP A 370 -21.54 -7.88 5.06
CA ASP A 370 -20.53 -8.87 5.42
C ASP A 370 -19.29 -8.22 6.04
N PHE A 371 -18.84 -7.09 5.50
CA PHE A 371 -17.77 -6.29 6.09
C PHE A 371 -18.14 -5.79 7.49
N ASN A 372 -19.37 -5.28 7.67
CA ASN A 372 -19.82 -4.82 8.98
C ASN A 372 -19.89 -5.96 10.01
N LYS A 373 -20.37 -7.14 9.60
CA LYS A 373 -20.36 -8.33 10.47
C LYS A 373 -18.94 -8.74 10.84
N SER A 374 -18.01 -8.74 9.88
CA SER A 374 -16.63 -9.15 10.13
C SER A 374 -15.94 -8.16 11.07
N ILE A 375 -16.03 -6.85 10.83
CA ILE A 375 -15.34 -5.86 11.69
C ILE A 375 -15.94 -5.76 13.09
N MET A 376 -17.25 -6.04 13.26
CA MET A 376 -17.87 -6.13 14.58
C MET A 376 -17.37 -7.35 15.38
N LYS A 377 -17.16 -8.48 14.70
CA LYS A 377 -16.70 -9.72 15.34
C LYS A 377 -15.17 -9.77 15.52
N TYR A 378 -14.45 -9.18 14.57
CA TYR A 378 -12.99 -9.10 14.48
C TYR A 378 -12.57 -7.64 14.39
N PRO A 379 -12.70 -6.86 15.49
CA PRO A 379 -12.38 -5.44 15.46
C PRO A 379 -10.90 -5.22 15.20
N SER A 380 -10.59 -4.11 14.52
CA SER A 380 -9.21 -3.61 14.35
C SER A 380 -8.50 -3.48 15.70
N ILE A 381 -7.16 -3.53 15.65
CA ILE A 381 -6.32 -3.24 16.82
C ILE A 381 -6.70 -1.88 17.42
N LYS A 382 -6.81 -1.82 18.76
CA LYS A 382 -7.07 -0.55 19.45
C LYS A 382 -5.88 0.38 19.24
N ARG A 383 -6.15 1.62 18.82
CA ARG A 383 -5.11 2.64 18.67
C ARG A 383 -4.49 3.02 20.00
N PHE A 384 -3.23 3.42 19.93
CA PHE A 384 -2.57 4.17 20.98
C PHE A 384 -2.67 5.65 20.64
N PRO A 385 -3.10 6.50 21.59
CA PRO A 385 -3.15 7.94 21.35
C PRO A 385 -1.78 8.47 20.90
N GLY A 386 -1.74 9.22 19.79
CA GLY A 386 -0.54 9.78 19.19
C GLY A 386 0.07 9.00 18.00
N GLY A 387 -0.54 7.88 17.58
CA GLY A 387 -0.13 7.12 16.39
C GLY A 387 -0.88 7.55 15.12
N ALA A 388 -0.15 8.04 14.11
CA ALA A 388 -0.68 8.49 12.81
C ALA A 388 -1.69 9.67 12.86
N SER A 389 -1.90 10.27 11.67
CA SER A 389 -2.28 11.68 11.42
C SER A 389 -3.58 12.20 12.06
N THR A 390 -4.45 11.33 12.58
CA THR A 390 -5.74 11.74 13.17
C THR A 390 -5.73 11.83 14.69
N ASP A 391 -4.69 11.32 15.35
CA ASP A 391 -4.67 11.14 16.81
C ASP A 391 -4.04 12.34 17.57
N LEU A 392 -3.71 13.41 16.84
CA LEU A 392 -3.25 14.68 17.40
C LEU A 392 -4.40 15.65 17.70
N MET A 393 -5.62 15.36 17.24
CA MET A 393 -6.80 16.19 17.49
C MET A 393 -7.58 15.67 18.71
N PRO A 394 -7.78 16.48 19.77
CA PRO A 394 -8.53 16.03 20.94
C PRO A 394 -9.97 15.68 20.56
N ASN A 395 -10.39 14.46 20.87
CA ASN A 395 -11.79 14.08 20.71
C ASN A 395 -12.60 14.62 21.91
N LEU A 396 -12.96 15.91 21.86
CA LEU A 396 -13.69 16.57 22.94
C LEU A 396 -15.10 15.99 23.17
N GLN A 397 -15.66 15.27 22.18
CA GLN A 397 -16.97 14.60 22.28
C GLN A 397 -16.87 13.20 22.88
N ASN A 398 -15.70 12.57 22.81
CA ASN A 398 -15.42 11.29 23.45
C ASN A 398 -14.09 11.39 24.24
N PRO A 399 -14.11 12.01 25.43
CA PRO A 399 -12.92 12.28 26.22
C PRO A 399 -12.23 11.02 26.77
N ALA A 400 -12.83 9.83 26.57
CA ALA A 400 -12.18 8.55 26.82
C ALA A 400 -11.11 8.20 25.75
N ASN A 401 -11.04 8.98 24.66
CA ASN A 401 -9.95 9.00 23.69
C ASN A 401 -9.25 10.37 23.70
N PRO A 402 -8.60 10.77 24.81
CA PRO A 402 -7.92 12.05 24.87
C PRO A 402 -6.73 12.02 23.89
N VAL A 403 -6.44 13.14 23.21
CA VAL A 403 -5.04 13.40 22.80
C VAL A 403 -4.25 13.21 24.07
N PRO A 404 -3.28 12.28 24.08
CA PRO A 404 -2.61 11.95 25.31
C PRO A 404 -2.10 13.27 25.85
N ALA A 405 -2.34 13.53 27.14
CA ALA A 405 -1.58 14.54 27.84
C ALA A 405 -0.12 14.09 27.68
N MET A 406 0.54 14.56 26.62
CA MET A 406 1.92 14.23 26.35
C MET A 406 2.67 14.83 27.53
N ASP A 407 3.07 13.97 28.46
CA ASP A 407 4.13 14.32 29.38
C ASP A 407 5.37 14.49 28.50
N PRO A 408 5.92 15.70 28.32
CA PRO A 408 7.08 15.91 27.45
C PRO A 408 8.29 15.10 27.93
N ALA A 409 8.33 14.72 29.21
CA ALA A 409 9.37 13.88 29.79
C ALA A 409 9.09 12.36 29.65
N LYS A 410 7.89 11.98 29.21
CA LYS A 410 7.45 10.59 28.99
C LYS A 410 6.52 10.53 27.78
N PRO A 411 7.05 10.68 26.56
CA PRO A 411 6.25 10.55 25.35
C PRO A 411 5.51 9.20 25.37
N PRO A 412 4.26 9.13 24.84
CA PRO A 412 3.50 7.90 24.78
C PRO A 412 4.35 6.78 24.17
N ARG A 413 4.49 5.67 24.89
CA ARG A 413 5.06 4.47 24.29
C ARG A 413 4.04 3.99 23.25
N ILE A 414 4.36 4.20 21.97
CA ILE A 414 3.60 3.64 20.83
C ILE A 414 3.81 2.11 20.81
N GLY A 415 3.33 1.38 21.80
CA GLY A 415 3.53 -0.08 21.88
C GLY A 415 2.25 -0.76 21.47
N ALA A 416 2.28 -1.74 20.56
CA ALA A 416 1.15 -2.63 20.27
C ALA A 416 0.85 -3.63 21.41
N GLU A 417 1.09 -3.24 22.67
CA GLU A 417 0.79 -4.09 23.83
C GLU A 417 -0.63 -3.82 24.34
N GLY A 418 -1.60 -4.40 23.63
CA GLY A 418 -2.84 -4.80 24.26
C GLY A 418 -2.61 -6.10 25.03
N ARG A 419 -2.54 -6.03 26.35
CA ARG A 419 -3.01 -7.13 27.20
C ARG A 419 -4.52 -7.03 27.34
#